data_AF-A0A562JDN6-F1
#
_entry.id   AF-A0A562JDN6-F1
#
_cell.length_a   1.000
_cell.length_b   1.000
_cell.length_c   1.000
_cell.angle_alpha   90.00
_cell.angle_beta   90.00
_cell.angle_gamma   90.00
#
_symmetry.space_group_name_H-M   'P 1'
#
loop_
_entity.id
_entity.type
_entity.pdbx_description
1 polymer ?
#
loop_
_entity_poly.entity_id
_entity_poly.type
_entity_poly.pdbx_seq_one_letter_code
_entity_poly.pdbx_strand_id
1 'polypeptide(L)' 'METKDAIDLARKIIELDLLRDQMWESFAAAAGDEAYEILRNVQNN' A
#
# COMPACT_ATOMS: atom_id res chain seq x y z
N MET A 1 -27.21 -0.42 9.28
CA MET A 1 -26.54 -1.69 9.61
C MET A 1 -25.56 -1.92 8.48
N GLU A 2 -24.25 -1.70 8.71
CA GLU A 2 -23.28 -2.01 7.67
C GLU A 2 -23.43 -3.49 7.30
N THR A 3 -23.51 -3.78 6.01
CA THR A 3 -23.56 -5.17 5.53
C THR A 3 -22.28 -5.85 5.98
N LYS A 4 -22.37 -7.10 6.42
CA LYS A 4 -21.21 -7.92 6.84
C LYS A 4 -20.06 -7.82 5.83
N ASP A 5 -20.42 -7.78 4.55
CA ASP A 5 -19.50 -7.62 3.42
C ASP A 5 -18.70 -6.30 3.47
N ALA A 6 -19.30 -5.19 3.91
CA ALA A 6 -18.61 -3.91 4.02
C ALA A 6 -17.58 -3.92 5.16
N ILE A 7 -17.92 -4.55 6.30
CA ILE A 7 -17.00 -4.70 7.43
C ILE A 7 -15.84 -5.63 7.07
N ASP A 8 -16.12 -6.73 6.36
CA ASP A 8 -15.08 -7.68 5.93
C ASP A 8 -14.16 -7.03 4.88
N LEU A 9 -14.68 -6.21 3.96
CA LEU A 9 -13.86 -5.39 3.06
C LEU A 9 -13.02 -4.36 3.82
N ALA A 10 -13.58 -3.66 4.81
CA ALA A 10 -12.85 -2.70 5.61
C ALA A 10 -11.66 -3.33 6.34
N ARG A 11 -11.84 -4.53 6.92
CA ARG A 11 -10.75 -5.29 7.54
C ARG A 11 -9.65 -5.62 6.54
N LYS A 12 -10.03 -6.08 5.34
CA LYS A 12 -9.07 -6.42 4.29
C LYS A 12 -8.30 -5.20 3.79
N ILE A 13 -8.93 -4.03 3.72
CA ILE A 13 -8.24 -2.77 3.40
C ILE A 13 -7.18 -2.46 4.46
N ILE A 14 -7.53 -2.55 5.74
CA ILE A 14 -6.57 -2.31 6.85
C ILE A 14 -5.38 -3.28 6.77
N GLU A 15 -5.63 -4.57 6.51
CA GLU A 15 -4.57 -5.57 6.33
C GLU A 15 -3.65 -5.23 5.15
N LEU A 16 -4.21 -4.77 4.04
CA LEU A 16 -3.45 -4.36 2.87
C LEU A 16 -2.66 -3.06 3.11
N ASP A 17 -3.21 -2.11 3.87
CA ASP A 17 -2.51 -0.87 4.23
C ASP A 17 -1.27 -1.17 5.07
N LEU A 18 -1.39 -2.05 6.07
CA LEU A 18 -0.25 -2.49 6.89
C LEU A 18 0.84 -3.18 6.04
N LEU A 19 0.43 -4.05 5.12
CA LEU A 19 1.38 -4.71 4.20
C LEU A 19 2.04 -3.70 3.26
N ARG A 20 1.28 -2.74 2.75
CA ARG A 20 1.75 -1.70 1.85
C ARG A 20 2.80 -0.82 2.53
N ASP A 21 2.63 -0.50 3.81
CA ASP A 21 3.61 0.28 4.57
C ASP A 21 4.92 -0.49 4.76
N GLN A 22 4.86 -1.79 5.08
CA GLN A 22 6.07 -2.65 5.18
C GLN A 22 6.82 -2.76 3.85
N MET A 23 6.08 -2.93 2.75
CA MET A 23 6.66 -2.98 1.41
C MET A 23 7.26 -1.63 1.02
N TRP A 24 6.60 -0.53 1.39
CA TRP A 24 7.11 0.83 1.16
C TRP A 24 8.44 1.06 1.87
N GLU A 25 8.56 0.69 3.15
CA GLU A 25 9.82 0.84 3.88
C GLU A 25 10.96 0.07 3.22
N SER A 26 10.71 -1.18 2.83
CA SER A 26 11.70 -2.03 2.15
C SER A 26 12.09 -1.47 0.79
N PHE A 27 11.10 -0.99 0.02
CA PHE A 27 11.30 -0.37 -1.27
C PHE A 27 12.08 0.95 -1.17
N ALA A 28 11.69 1.83 -0.24
CA ALA A 28 12.34 3.12 -0.04
C ALA A 28 13.79 2.94 0.43
N ALA A 29 14.07 1.95 1.29
CA ALA A 29 15.43 1.62 1.69
C ALA A 29 16.30 1.15 0.51
N ALA A 30 15.72 0.43 -0.46
CA ALA A 30 16.41 -0.03 -1.64
C ALA A 30 16.58 1.05 -2.73
N ALA A 31 15.58 1.91 -2.90
CA ALA A 31 15.53 2.93 -3.95
C ALA A 31 16.17 4.27 -3.54
N GLY A 32 16.37 4.51 -2.23
CA GLY A 32 16.94 5.75 -1.73
C GLY A 32 16.09 6.98 -2.10
N ASP A 33 16.75 8.08 -2.46
CA ASP A 33 16.10 9.36 -2.74
C ASP A 33 15.13 9.31 -3.95
N GLU A 34 15.29 8.33 -4.84
CA GLU A 34 14.45 8.16 -6.03
C GLU A 34 13.17 7.35 -5.79
N ALA A 35 12.95 6.85 -4.57
CA ALA A 35 11.82 5.96 -4.25
C ALA A 35 10.47 6.51 -4.72
N TYR A 36 10.19 7.79 -4.46
CA TYR A 36 8.93 8.41 -4.87
C TYR A 36 8.78 8.50 -6.40
N GLU A 37 9.83 8.89 -7.12
CA GLU A 37 9.83 8.98 -8.59
C GLU A 37 9.63 7.61 -9.22
N ILE A 38 10.35 6.58 -8.74
CA ILE A 38 10.23 5.20 -9.24
C ILE A 38 8.82 4.67 -9.00
N LEU A 39 8.27 4.81 -7.79
CA LEU A 39 6.91 4.35 -7.49
C LEU A 39 5.88 5.07 -8.38
N ARG A 40 6.05 6.39 -8.56
CA ARG A 40 5.17 7.20 -9.41
C ARG A 40 5.20 6.74 -10.87
N ASN A 41 6.39 6.43 -11.39
CA ASN A 41 6.55 5.95 -12.75
C ASN A 41 5.90 4.57 -12.95
N VAL A 42 6.01 3.66 -11.99
CA VAL A 42 5.34 2.36 -12.04
C VAL A 42 3.82 2.49 -11.93
N GLN A 43 3.30 3.39 -11.09
CA GLN A 43 1.85 3.60 -10.92
C GLN A 43 1.16 4.21 -12.14
N ASN A 44 1.89 4.97 -12.96
CA ASN A 44 1.34 5.64 -14.14
C ASN A 44 1.57 4.87 -15.45
N ASN A 45 2.17 3.68 -15.39
CA ASN A 45 2.31 2.75 -16.52
C ASN A 45 1.35 1.58 -16.37
#